data_AF-A0A820IYJ9-F1
#
_entry.id   AF-A0A820IYJ9-F1
#
_cell.length_a   1.000
_cell.length_b   1.000
_cell.length_c   1.000
_cell.angle_alpha   90.00
_cell.angle_beta   90.00
_cell.angle_gamma   90.00
#
_symmetry.space_group_name_H-M   'P 1'
#
loop_
_entity.id
_entity.type
_entity.pdbx_description
1 polymer ?
#
loop_
_entity_poly.entity_id
_entity_poly.type
_entity_poly.pdbx_seq_one_letter_code
_entity_poly.pdbx_strand_id
1 'polypeptide(L)'
;MEGSICRLPELMQLKKKYKAYLYMDEAHSIGAMGKQGRGIVDYFGVDANEVDILMGTFTKSFGSAGGYIAGKKSLIDHIRVTSHANTYASSMSAPLVQQIMSSLKLLKCPEGKRRICQLADNTRYFRQKLVDMGFIVFG
;
A
#
# COMPACT_ATOMS: atom_id res chain seq x y z
N MET A 1 -8.27 6.51 -8.64
CA MET A 1 -8.90 6.36 -9.97
C MET A 1 -7.97 6.79 -11.08
N GLU A 2 -7.34 7.96 -10.99
CA GLU A 2 -6.46 8.48 -12.06
C GLU A 2 -5.11 7.77 -12.18
N GLY A 3 -4.62 7.10 -11.14
CA GLY A 3 -3.32 6.42 -11.15
C GLY A 3 -2.13 7.32 -10.79
N SER A 4 -2.38 8.60 -10.48
CA SER A 4 -1.36 9.54 -10.03
C SER A 4 -0.73 9.14 -8.70
N ILE A 5 0.58 9.31 -8.62
CA ILE A 5 1.37 9.06 -7.41
C ILE A 5 1.54 10.38 -6.67
N CYS A 6 1.33 10.37 -5.35
CA CYS A 6 1.54 11.56 -4.53
C CYS A 6 3.03 11.96 -4.51
N ARG A 7 3.27 13.26 -4.35
CA ARG A 7 4.59 13.85 -4.14
C ARG A 7 5.07 13.60 -2.71
N LEU A 8 5.36 12.33 -2.40
CA LEU A 8 5.67 11.91 -1.04
C LEU A 8 6.88 12.65 -0.43
N PRO A 9 8.02 12.83 -1.12
CA PRO A 9 9.15 13.57 -0.55
C PRO A 9 8.78 14.98 -0.09
N GLU A 10 7.96 15.68 -0.86
CA GLU A 10 7.47 17.03 -0.54
C GLU A 10 6.47 17.00 0.63
N LEU A 11 5.59 16.01 0.68
CA LEU A 11 4.69 15.79 1.83
C LEU A 11 5.47 15.53 3.12
N MET A 12 6.57 14.78 3.05
CA MET A 12 7.47 14.54 4.20
C MET A 12 8.15 15.83 4.68
N GLN A 13 8.55 16.72 3.76
CA GLN A 13 9.08 18.03 4.11
C GLN A 13 8.04 18.91 4.80
N LEU A 14 6.80 18.93 4.30
CA LEU A 14 5.69 19.67 4.92
C LEU A 14 5.36 19.13 6.30
N LYS A 15 5.31 17.79 6.45
CA LYS A 15 5.14 17.12 7.73
C LYS A 15 6.15 17.63 8.75
N LYS A 16 7.44 17.63 8.38
CA LYS A 16 8.53 18.10 9.26
C LYS A 16 8.40 19.59 9.58
N LYS A 17 8.08 20.42 8.60
CA LYS A 17 7.94 21.88 8.76
C LYS A 17 6.80 22.25 9.71
N TYR A 18 5.63 21.62 9.54
CA TYR A 18 4.42 21.98 10.27
C TYR A 18 4.14 21.07 11.47
N LYS A 19 5.01 20.09 11.75
CA LYS A 19 4.86 19.11 12.83
C LYS A 19 3.51 18.38 12.76
N ALA A 20 3.05 18.11 11.54
CA ALA A 20 1.79 17.43 11.29
C ALA A 20 1.97 15.90 11.41
N TYR A 21 0.87 15.20 11.66
CA TYR A 21 0.80 13.76 11.45
C TYR A 21 0.48 13.46 9.98
N LEU A 22 1.05 12.39 9.45
CA LEU A 22 0.83 11.88 8.11
C LEU A 22 0.17 10.51 8.18
N TYR A 23 -1.06 10.46 7.67
CA TYR A 23 -1.82 9.25 7.41
C TYR A 23 -1.72 8.95 5.91
N MET A 24 -1.22 7.78 5.54
CA MET A 24 -1.13 7.33 4.16
C MET A 24 -1.98 6.10 3.90
N ASP A 25 -2.86 6.20 2.90
CA ASP A 25 -3.58 5.06 2.35
C ASP A 25 -2.76 4.45 1.19
N GLU A 26 -2.25 3.25 1.41
CA GLU A 26 -1.47 2.46 0.47
C GLU A 26 -2.32 1.38 -0.23
N ALA A 27 -3.66 1.43 -0.16
CA ALA A 27 -4.54 0.37 -0.64
C ALA A 27 -4.37 0.00 -2.11
N HIS A 28 -3.94 0.93 -2.96
CA HIS A 28 -3.71 0.71 -4.40
C HIS A 28 -2.24 0.48 -4.77
N SER A 29 -1.32 0.62 -3.83
CA SER A 29 0.13 0.60 -4.06
C SER A 29 0.81 -0.56 -3.34
N ILE A 30 0.32 -0.96 -2.17
CA ILE A 30 0.84 -2.13 -1.44
C ILE A 30 0.73 -3.39 -2.29
N GLY A 31 1.81 -4.16 -2.36
CA GLY A 31 1.94 -5.37 -3.18
C GLY A 31 2.18 -5.11 -4.68
N ALA A 32 2.18 -3.86 -5.14
CA ALA A 32 2.33 -3.50 -6.55
C ALA A 32 3.46 -2.49 -6.82
N MET A 33 3.69 -1.56 -5.89
CA MET A 33 4.64 -0.45 -6.03
C MET A 33 5.86 -0.62 -5.12
N GLY A 34 7.00 -0.11 -5.59
CA GLY A 34 8.28 -0.20 -4.90
C GLY A 34 9.04 -1.50 -5.19
N LYS A 35 10.35 -1.50 -4.91
CA LYS A 35 11.26 -2.63 -5.23
C LYS A 35 10.88 -3.92 -4.49
N GLN A 36 10.24 -3.78 -3.34
CA GLN A 36 9.80 -4.88 -2.48
C GLN A 36 8.28 -5.00 -2.44
N GLY A 37 7.55 -4.24 -3.26
CA GLY A 37 6.09 -4.23 -3.25
C GLY A 37 5.50 -3.69 -1.95
N ARG A 38 6.20 -2.79 -1.25
CA ARG A 38 5.69 -2.25 0.04
C ARG A 38 4.90 -0.94 -0.12
N GLY A 39 4.62 -0.53 -1.36
CA GLY A 39 3.82 0.66 -1.64
C GLY A 39 4.67 1.88 -2.03
N ILE A 40 4.08 3.06 -1.92
CA ILE A 40 4.66 4.34 -2.29
C ILE A 40 5.84 4.70 -1.40
N VAL A 41 5.81 4.35 -0.11
CA VAL A 41 6.97 4.52 0.78
C VAL A 41 8.22 3.80 0.24
N ASP A 42 8.08 2.57 -0.24
CA ASP A 42 9.17 1.78 -0.84
C ASP A 42 9.50 2.21 -2.27
N TYR A 43 8.53 2.77 -3.00
CA TYR A 43 8.78 3.39 -4.30
C TYR A 43 9.73 4.60 -4.21
N PHE A 44 9.53 5.46 -3.21
CA PHE A 44 10.41 6.63 -2.99
C PHE A 44 11.60 6.34 -2.08
N GLY A 45 11.70 5.15 -1.49
CA GLY A 45 12.77 4.81 -0.54
C GLY A 45 12.68 5.56 0.78
N VAL A 46 11.47 6.02 1.16
CA VAL A 46 11.21 6.66 2.45
C VAL A 46 11.08 5.57 3.51
N ASP A 47 11.68 5.79 4.69
CA ASP A 47 11.48 4.86 5.81
C ASP A 47 10.00 4.89 6.23
N ALA A 48 9.36 3.73 6.21
CA ALA A 48 7.97 3.56 6.62
C ALA A 48 7.72 4.04 8.06
N ASN A 49 8.74 4.04 8.93
CA ASN A 49 8.64 4.56 10.30
C ASN A 49 8.51 6.09 10.38
N GLU A 50 8.83 6.81 9.30
CA GLU A 50 8.60 8.25 9.24
C GLU A 50 7.15 8.61 8.93
N VAL A 51 6.33 7.66 8.48
CA VAL A 51 4.88 7.81 8.31
C VAL A 51 4.18 7.38 9.59
N ASP A 52 3.28 8.21 10.14
CA ASP A 52 2.69 7.92 11.46
C ASP A 52 1.65 6.81 11.39
N ILE A 53 0.86 6.83 10.32
CA ILE A 53 -0.18 5.85 10.06
C ILE A 53 -0.11 5.41 8.60
N LEU A 54 0.08 4.11 8.41
CA LEU A 54 -0.06 3.43 7.12
C LEU A 54 -1.34 2.61 7.13
N MET A 55 -2.18 2.78 6.13
CA MET A 55 -3.39 1.99 5.92
C MET A 55 -3.23 1.17 4.66
N GLY A 56 -3.77 -0.04 4.65
CA GLY A 56 -3.89 -0.82 3.43
C GLY A 56 -5.10 -1.74 3.46
N THR A 57 -5.42 -2.30 2.29
CA THR A 57 -6.48 -3.29 2.12
C THR A 57 -5.92 -4.64 1.72
N PHE A 58 -6.60 -5.71 2.14
CA PHE A 58 -6.33 -7.07 1.71
C PHE A 58 -7.13 -7.48 0.46
N THR A 59 -8.03 -6.63 -0.03
CA THR A 59 -8.95 -6.93 -1.15
C THR A 59 -8.35 -6.81 -2.54
N LYS A 60 -7.13 -6.25 -2.67
CA LYS A 60 -6.48 -6.00 -3.96
C LYS A 60 -5.32 -6.97 -4.20
N SER A 61 -4.09 -6.49 -4.05
CA SER A 61 -2.87 -7.27 -4.30
C SER A 61 -2.77 -8.58 -3.51
N PHE A 62 -3.49 -8.68 -2.38
CA PHE A 62 -3.50 -9.88 -1.53
C PHE A 62 -4.64 -10.86 -1.86
N GLY A 63 -5.63 -10.46 -2.66
CA GLY A 63 -6.74 -11.29 -3.13
C GLY A 63 -7.69 -11.80 -2.04
N SER A 64 -7.70 -11.21 -0.86
CA SER A 64 -8.47 -11.66 0.31
C SER A 64 -9.53 -10.61 0.72
N ALA A 65 -9.87 -10.48 2.00
CA ALA A 65 -10.78 -9.45 2.50
C ALA A 65 -10.26 -8.76 3.78
N GLY A 66 -10.79 -7.57 4.03
CA GLY A 66 -10.43 -6.73 5.18
C GLY A 66 -9.34 -5.69 4.85
N GLY A 67 -8.78 -5.11 5.90
CA GLY A 67 -7.73 -4.11 5.81
C GLY A 67 -6.95 -4.01 7.12
N TYR A 68 -5.95 -3.14 7.13
CA TYR A 68 -5.08 -2.94 8.28
C TYR A 68 -4.71 -1.48 8.44
N ILE A 69 -4.35 -1.14 9.67
CA ILE A 69 -3.62 0.07 10.02
C ILE A 69 -2.32 -0.36 10.69
N ALA A 70 -1.21 0.24 10.27
CA ALA A 70 0.13 0.04 10.81
C ALA A 70 0.70 1.39 11.27
N GLY A 71 1.45 1.37 12.37
CA GLY A 71 2.02 2.55 12.99
C GLY A 71 2.70 2.17 14.30
N LYS A 72 3.08 3.17 15.11
CA LYS A 72 3.70 2.93 16.42
C LYS A 72 2.80 2.08 17.32
N LYS A 73 3.40 1.18 18.09
CA LYS A 73 2.65 0.27 18.99
C LYS A 73 1.67 1.01 19.89
N SER A 74 2.12 2.10 20.52
CA SER A 74 1.27 2.93 21.41
C SER A 74 0.03 3.48 20.70
N LEU A 75 0.17 3.89 19.44
CA LEU A 75 -0.94 4.37 18.62
C LEU A 75 -1.91 3.23 18.27
N ILE A 76 -1.39 2.08 17.84
CA ILE A 76 -2.23 0.91 17.50
C ILE A 76 -2.96 0.36 18.74
N ASP A 77 -2.28 0.28 19.88
CA ASP A 77 -2.89 -0.14 21.14
C ASP A 77 -4.03 0.82 21.54
N HIS A 78 -3.80 2.13 21.40
CA HIS A 78 -4.83 3.13 21.68
C HIS A 78 -6.04 2.98 20.75
N ILE A 79 -5.82 2.87 19.42
CA ILE A 79 -6.90 2.69 18.44
C ILE A 79 -7.71 1.41 18.72
N ARG A 80 -7.05 0.33 19.13
CA ARG A 80 -7.73 -0.95 19.42
C ARG A 80 -8.74 -0.85 20.56
N VAL A 81 -8.47 -0.02 21.57
CA VAL A 81 -9.36 0.12 22.73
C VAL A 81 -10.38 1.25 22.57
N THR A 82 -10.06 2.30 21.79
CA THR A 82 -10.94 3.46 21.63
C THR A 82 -11.84 3.41 20.39
N SER A 83 -11.46 2.65 19.35
CA SER A 83 -12.25 2.56 18.12
C SER A 83 -13.45 1.64 18.29
N HIS A 84 -14.65 2.19 18.18
CA HIS A 84 -15.89 1.40 18.12
C HIS A 84 -15.86 0.36 16.99
N ALA A 85 -15.25 0.70 15.85
CA ALA A 85 -15.12 -0.21 14.71
C ALA A 85 -14.21 -1.41 15.00
N ASN A 86 -13.33 -1.33 16.01
CA ASN A 86 -12.56 -2.48 16.46
C ASN A 86 -13.26 -3.21 17.61
N THR A 87 -13.75 -2.46 18.60
CA THR A 87 -14.36 -3.01 19.83
C THR A 87 -15.60 -3.86 19.56
N TYR A 88 -16.42 -3.48 18.59
CA TYR A 88 -17.69 -4.16 18.28
C TYR A 88 -17.65 -5.00 17.00
N ALA A 89 -16.51 -5.09 16.33
CA ALA A 89 -16.38 -5.87 15.10
C ALA A 89 -16.06 -7.35 15.38
N SER A 90 -16.58 -8.23 14.54
CA SER A 90 -16.15 -9.62 14.48
C SER A 90 -14.74 -9.72 13.88
N SER A 91 -13.95 -10.67 14.41
CA SER A 91 -12.63 -10.96 13.86
C SER A 91 -12.71 -11.50 12.42
N MET A 92 -11.66 -11.27 11.63
CA MET A 92 -11.55 -11.83 10.28
C MET A 92 -11.54 -13.36 10.31
N SER A 93 -12.17 -13.97 9.30
CA SER A 93 -12.21 -15.42 9.12
C SER A 93 -10.80 -16.02 8.98
N ALA A 94 -10.50 -17.10 9.70
CA ALA A 94 -9.17 -17.70 9.75
C ALA A 94 -8.60 -18.11 8.36
N PRO A 95 -9.37 -18.71 7.44
CA PRO A 95 -8.92 -18.95 6.06
C PRO A 95 -8.47 -17.68 5.32
N LEU A 96 -9.15 -16.55 5.52
CA LEU A 96 -8.77 -15.28 4.90
C LEU A 96 -7.44 -14.78 5.45
N VAL A 97 -7.24 -14.86 6.77
CA VAL A 97 -5.97 -14.52 7.42
C VAL A 97 -4.83 -15.39 6.88
N GLN A 98 -5.05 -16.70 6.72
CA GLN A 98 -4.05 -17.61 6.18
C GLN A 98 -3.69 -17.26 4.72
N GLN A 99 -4.66 -16.87 3.91
CA GLN A 99 -4.41 -16.38 2.55
C GLN A 99 -3.55 -15.12 2.56
N ILE A 100 -3.89 -14.12 3.39
CA ILE A 100 -3.12 -12.88 3.54
C ILE A 100 -1.67 -13.19 3.93
N MET A 101 -1.46 -14.06 4.92
CA MET A 101 -0.11 -14.47 5.35
C MET A 101 0.66 -15.15 4.22
N SER A 102 0.00 -15.97 3.41
CA SER A 102 0.61 -16.65 2.25
C SER A 102 0.99 -15.64 1.17
N SER A 103 0.11 -14.71 0.83
CA SER A 103 0.38 -13.61 -0.12
C SER A 103 1.56 -12.75 0.33
N LEU A 104 1.64 -12.39 1.62
CA LEU A 104 2.77 -11.65 2.19
C LEU A 104 4.09 -12.42 2.12
N LYS A 105 4.08 -13.74 2.30
CA LYS A 105 5.27 -14.59 2.14
C LYS A 105 5.71 -14.65 0.68
N LEU A 106 4.76 -14.79 -0.25
CA LEU A 106 5.03 -14.82 -1.68
C LEU A 106 5.63 -13.50 -2.17
N LEU A 107 5.14 -12.34 -1.72
CA LEU A 107 5.70 -11.04 -2.10
C LEU A 107 7.20 -10.90 -1.76
N LYS A 108 7.67 -11.60 -0.73
CA LYS A 108 9.07 -11.54 -0.28
C LYS A 108 10.00 -12.48 -1.05
N CYS A 109 9.47 -13.47 -1.76
CA CYS A 109 10.27 -14.45 -2.49
C CYS A 109 10.66 -13.95 -3.90
N PRO A 110 11.62 -14.60 -4.59
CA PRO A 110 12.01 -14.20 -5.94
C PRO A 110 10.85 -14.17 -6.94
N GLU A 111 9.90 -15.09 -6.81
CA GLU A 111 8.70 -15.14 -7.65
C GLU A 111 7.80 -13.91 -7.43
N GLY A 112 7.62 -13.46 -6.19
CA GLY A 112 6.91 -12.22 -5.89
C GLY A 112 7.58 -10.99 -6.52
N LYS A 113 8.90 -10.88 -6.39
CA LYS A 113 9.67 -9.81 -7.02
C LYS A 113 9.54 -9.82 -8.54
N ARG A 114 9.60 -11.00 -9.16
CA ARG A 114 9.39 -11.18 -10.60
C ARG A 114 8.01 -10.69 -11.03
N ARG A 115 6.96 -11.01 -10.28
CA ARG A 115 5.58 -10.56 -10.56
C ARG A 115 5.42 -9.05 -10.46
N ILE A 116 6.07 -8.41 -9.49
CA ILE A 116 6.05 -6.94 -9.34
C ILE A 116 6.74 -6.28 -10.56
N CYS A 117 7.91 -6.77 -10.96
CA CYS A 117 8.58 -6.26 -12.16
C CYS A 117 7.72 -6.46 -13.41
N GLN A 118 7.17 -7.67 -13.60
CA GLN A 118 6.29 -7.99 -14.72
C GLN A 118 5.06 -7.08 -14.76
N LEU A 119 4.45 -6.79 -13.61
CA LEU A 119 3.30 -5.87 -13.53
C LEU A 119 3.68 -4.47 -14.01
N ALA A 120 4.84 -3.96 -13.58
CA ALA A 120 5.34 -2.66 -14.01
C ALA A 120 5.60 -2.63 -15.52
N ASP A 121 6.22 -3.68 -16.07
CA ASP A 121 6.54 -3.77 -17.50
C ASP A 121 5.27 -3.90 -18.36
N ASN A 122 4.32 -4.73 -17.94
CA ASN A 122 3.01 -4.85 -18.59
C ASN A 122 2.26 -3.52 -18.61
N THR A 123 2.29 -2.79 -17.49
CA THR A 123 1.63 -1.49 -17.36
C THR A 123 2.25 -0.47 -18.31
N ARG A 124 3.59 -0.38 -18.36
CA ARG A 124 4.31 0.53 -19.29
C ARG A 124 4.02 0.17 -20.74
N TYR A 125 4.10 -1.12 -21.08
CA TYR A 125 3.85 -1.60 -22.43
C TYR A 125 2.43 -1.24 -22.89
N PHE A 126 1.42 -1.56 -22.08
CA PHE A 126 0.02 -1.30 -22.43
C PHE A 126 -0.25 0.20 -22.58
N ARG A 127 0.24 1.02 -21.65
CA ARG A 127 0.11 2.48 -21.72
C ARG A 127 0.76 3.04 -22.98
N GLN A 128 1.98 2.61 -23.31
CA GLN A 128 2.67 3.06 -24.51
C GLN A 128 1.88 2.69 -25.77
N LYS A 129 1.32 1.47 -25.84
CA LYS A 129 0.53 1.04 -27.01
C LYS A 129 -0.74 1.85 -27.19
N LEU A 130 -1.41 2.26 -26.10
CA LEU A 130 -2.55 3.16 -26.20
C LEU A 130 -2.14 4.55 -26.73
N VAL A 131 -1.01 5.08 -26.27
CA VAL A 131 -0.47 6.36 -26.77
C VAL A 131 -0.10 6.26 -28.25
N ASP A 132 0.56 5.17 -28.67
CA ASP A 132 0.93 4.91 -30.07
C ASP A 132 -0.32 4.87 -30.99
N MET A 133 -1.46 4.43 -30.46
CA MET A 133 -2.75 4.39 -31.16
C MET A 133 -3.51 5.73 -31.15
N GLY A 134 -2.97 6.78 -30.54
CA GLY A 134 -3.57 8.10 -30.47
C GLY A 134 -4.57 8.31 -29.33
N PHE A 135 -4.65 7.40 -28.34
CA PHE A 135 -5.48 7.60 -27.15
C PHE A 135 -4.83 8.56 -26.16
N ILE A 136 -5.66 9.32 -25.46
CA ILE A 136 -5.26 10.11 -24.29
C ILE A 136 -5.21 9.19 -23.08
N VAL A 137 -4.02 9.04 -22.47
CA VAL A 137 -3.81 8.17 -21.31
C VAL A 137 -3.46 9.03 -20.10
N PHE A 138 -4.33 9.02 -19.08
CA PHE A 138 -4.09 9.70 -17.80
C PHE A 138 -3.28 8.83 -16.82
N GLY A 139 -2.74 9.48 -15.78
CA GLY A 139 -2.05 8.81 -14.66
C GLY A 139 -0.55 8.73 -14.79
#